data_AF-A0A1G3BH83-F1
#
_entry.id   AF-A0A1G3BH83-F1
#
_cell.length_a   1.000
_cell.length_b   1.000
_cell.length_c   1.000
_cell.angle_alpha   90.00
_cell.angle_beta   90.00
_cell.angle_gamma   90.00
#
_symmetry.space_group_name_H-M   'P 1'
#
loop_
_entity.id
_entity.type
_entity.pdbx_description
1 polymer ?
#
loop_
_entity_poly.entity_id
_entity_poly.type
_entity_poly.pdbx_seq_one_letter_code
_entity_poly.pdbx_strand_id
1 'polypeptide(L)'
;MPDHIHLLLAPGDSKLSVSRFIQGFKSIITRIYSSTGRQGKLWQRYFYDHVLRNEEDLKNVALYVLENPVRKGMVENWQDYPYCGIVDKLE
;
A
#
# COMPACT_ATOMS: atom_id res chain seq x y z
N MET A 1 -3.81 -2.12 7.47
CA MET A 1 -3.76 -2.86 8.75
C MET A 1 -2.83 -2.10 9.69
N PRO A 2 -2.88 -2.29 11.01
CA PRO A 2 -2.14 -1.42 11.94
C PRO A 2 -0.61 -1.61 11.86
N ASP A 3 -0.17 -2.77 11.36
CA ASP A 3 1.22 -3.21 11.29
C ASP A 3 1.84 -3.11 9.89
N HIS A 4 1.03 -3.06 8.82
CA HIS A 4 1.51 -2.95 7.44
C HIS A 4 0.45 -2.41 6.46
N ILE A 5 0.94 -2.08 5.27
CA ILE A 5 0.18 -1.46 4.17
C ILE A 5 0.33 -2.33 2.92
N HIS A 6 -0.77 -2.52 2.19
CA HIS A 6 -0.76 -3.03 0.81
C HIS A 6 -1.11 -1.89 -0.13
N LEU A 7 -0.38 -1.79 -1.24
CA LEU A 7 -0.59 -0.78 -2.27
C LEU A 7 -0.70 -1.48 -3.62
N LEU A 8 -1.71 -1.10 -4.40
CA LEU A 8 -1.78 -1.37 -5.83
C LEU A 8 -1.54 -0.04 -6.53
N LEU A 9 -0.52 0.02 -7.39
CA LEU A 9 -0.06 1.26 -8.00
C LEU A 9 0.35 1.03 -9.45
N ALA A 10 0.12 2.03 -10.29
CA ALA A 10 0.60 2.10 -11.66
C ALA A 10 1.58 3.28 -11.78
N PRO A 11 2.71 3.12 -12.50
CA PRO A 11 3.70 4.19 -12.63
C PRO A 11 3.22 5.38 -13.46
N GLY A 12 2.13 5.24 -14.23
CA GLY A 12 1.71 6.25 -15.21
C GLY A 12 2.85 6.59 -16.16
N ASP A 13 3.08 7.88 -16.41
CA ASP A 13 4.22 8.39 -17.22
C ASP A 13 5.55 8.48 -16.45
N SER A 14 5.56 8.07 -15.18
CA SER A 14 6.76 8.15 -14.35
C SER A 14 7.83 7.18 -14.82
N LYS A 15 9.07 7.67 -14.91
CA LYS A 15 10.26 6.85 -15.16
C LYS A 15 10.90 6.30 -13.87
N LEU A 16 10.28 6.54 -12.71
CA LEU A 16 10.80 6.05 -11.44
C LEU A 16 10.61 4.54 -11.33
N SER A 17 11.65 3.84 -10.87
CA SER A 17 11.50 2.46 -10.47
C SER A 17 10.69 2.34 -9.17
N VAL A 18 10.01 1.20 -9.00
CA VAL A 18 9.27 0.88 -7.77
C VAL A 18 10.15 1.07 -6.52
N SER A 19 11.40 0.60 -6.56
CA SER A 19 12.34 0.75 -5.45
C SER A 19 12.62 2.21 -5.10
N ARG A 20 12.71 3.10 -6.08
CA ARG A 20 12.92 4.54 -5.84
C ARG A 20 11.68 5.21 -5.30
N PHE A 21 10.51 4.86 -5.81
CA PHE A 21 9.24 5.30 -5.26
C PHE A 21 9.09 4.90 -3.78
N ILE A 22 9.28 3.62 -3.46
CA ILE A 22 9.16 3.11 -2.08
C ILE A 22 10.21 3.74 -1.15
N GLN A 23 11.43 3.99 -1.62
CA GLN A 23 12.45 4.70 -0.84
C GLN A 23 11.99 6.12 -0.48
N GLY A 24 11.46 6.87 -1.45
CA GLY A 24 10.93 8.21 -1.23
C GLY A 24 9.75 8.21 -0.27
N PHE A 25 8.77 7.33 -0.51
CA PHE A 25 7.60 7.14 0.34
C PHE A 25 7.99 6.86 1.79
N LYS A 26 8.82 5.83 2.04
CA LYS A 26 9.27 5.48 3.39
C LYS A 26 10.02 6.64 4.06
N SER A 27 10.82 7.39 3.31
CA SER A 27 11.58 8.55 3.82
C SER A 27 10.68 9.68 4.28
N ILE A 28 9.69 10.07 3.47
CA ILE A 28 8.73 11.13 3.78
C ILE A 28 7.94 10.77 5.05
N ILE A 29 7.41 9.55 5.11
CA ILE A 29 6.62 9.10 6.27
C ILE A 29 7.50 8.99 7.52
N THR A 30 8.75 8.53 7.41
CA THR A 30 9.69 8.49 8.55
C THR A 30 9.93 9.88 9.11
N ARG A 31 10.09 10.91 8.26
CA ARG A 31 10.27 12.29 8.72
C ARG A 31 9.05 12.80 9.48
N ILE A 32 7.83 12.52 8.99
CA ILE A 32 6.58 12.88 9.67
C ILE A 32 6.47 12.11 11.00
N TYR A 33 6.77 10.81 11.01
CA TYR A 33 6.76 10.00 12.23
C TYR A 33 7.70 10.54 13.29
N SER A 34 8.95 10.85 12.92
CA SER A 34 9.94 11.43 13.83
C SER A 34 9.53 12.82 14.34
N SER A 35 8.85 13.64 13.54
CA SER A 35 8.38 14.95 13.99
C SER A 35 7.27 14.88 15.05
N THR A 36 6.67 13.70 15.27
CA THR A 36 5.71 13.47 16.37
C THR A 36 6.38 13.09 17.70
N GLY A 37 7.72 13.17 17.79
CA GLY A 37 8.48 12.79 18.98
C GLY A 37 8.68 11.28 19.13
N ARG A 38 8.18 10.47 18.20
CA ARG A 38 8.40 9.02 18.17
C ARG A 38 9.81 8.69 17.68
N GLN A 39 10.40 7.66 18.26
CA GLN A 39 11.76 7.22 17.95
C GLN A 39 11.77 5.76 17.48
N GLY A 40 12.89 5.32 16.90
CA GLY A 40 13.09 3.95 16.44
C GLY A 40 12.80 3.74 14.94
N LYS A 41 12.91 2.47 14.51
CA LYS A 41 12.69 2.07 13.12
C LYS A 41 11.19 1.89 12.86
N LEU A 42 10.63 2.73 11.99
CA LEU A 42 9.23 2.63 11.56
C LEU A 42 9.00 1.48 10.58
N TRP A 43 9.95 1.27 9.67
CA TRP A 43 9.78 0.35 8.54
C TRP A 43 10.61 -0.91 8.69
N GLN A 44 10.02 -2.04 8.29
CA GLN A 44 10.79 -3.21 7.88
C GLN A 44 11.77 -2.86 6.74
N ARG A 45 12.95 -3.50 6.74
CA ARG A 45 14.07 -3.21 5.83
C ARG A 45 13.68 -3.39 4.37
N TYR A 46 13.01 -4.49 4.06
CA TYR A 46 12.59 -4.82 2.70
C TYR A 46 11.09 -4.54 2.50
N PHE A 47 10.63 -4.69 1.26
CA PHE A 47 9.23 -4.73 0.90
C PHE A 47 9.03 -5.90 -0.05
N TYR A 48 7.79 -6.36 -0.16
CA TYR A 48 7.40 -7.33 -1.17
C TYR A 48 6.74 -6.56 -2.32
N ASP A 49 7.13 -6.88 -3.56
CA ASP A 49 6.50 -6.39 -4.76
C ASP A 49 6.15 -7.54 -5.71
N HIS A 50 5.08 -7.33 -6.46
CA HIS A 50 4.61 -8.22 -7.51
C HIS A 50 4.18 -7.35 -8.69
N VAL A 51 4.75 -7.62 -9.86
CA VAL A 51 4.37 -6.93 -11.10
C VAL A 51 3.22 -7.71 -11.72
N LEU A 52 2.06 -7.07 -11.81
CA LEU A 52 0.88 -7.67 -12.45
C LEU A 52 1.18 -7.92 -13.92
N ARG A 53 0.87 -9.12 -14.38
CA ARG A 53 0.96 -9.53 -15.78
C ARG A 53 -0.39 -9.37 -16.48
N ASN A 54 -0.38 -9.39 -17.82
CA ASN A 54 -1.58 -9.16 -18.63
C ASN A 54 -2.69 -10.20 -18.39
N GLU A 55 -2.33 -11.41 -17.96
CA GLU A 55 -3.27 -12.48 -17.62
C GLU A 55 -3.93 -12.31 -16.24
N GLU A 56 -3.43 -11.42 -15.39
CA GLU A 56 -3.99 -11.16 -14.08
C GLU A 56 -5.10 -10.11 -14.17
N ASP A 57 -6.27 -10.42 -13.61
CA ASP A 57 -7.38 -9.49 -13.57
C ASP A 57 -7.13 -8.40 -12.52
N LEU A 58 -6.89 -7.17 -12.99
CA LEU A 58 -6.67 -5.99 -12.18
C LEU A 58 -7.75 -5.80 -11.10
N LYS A 59 -9.02 -6.07 -11.43
CA LYS A 59 -10.15 -5.90 -10.49
C LYS A 59 -10.08 -6.92 -9.37
N ASN A 60 -9.72 -8.17 -9.68
CA ASN A 60 -9.55 -9.21 -8.67
C ASN A 60 -8.36 -8.90 -7.75
N VAL A 61 -7.25 -8.38 -8.30
CA VAL A 61 -6.11 -7.97 -7.48
C VAL A 61 -6.45 -6.76 -6.61
N ALA A 62 -7.15 -5.77 -7.16
CA ALA A 62 -7.63 -4.62 -6.39
C ALA A 62 -8.55 -5.07 -5.25
N LEU A 63 -9.53 -5.92 -5.55
CA LEU A 63 -10.44 -6.47 -4.53
C LEU A 63 -9.66 -7.25 -3.46
N TYR A 64 -8.68 -8.06 -3.85
CA TYR A 64 -7.81 -8.75 -2.89
C TYR A 64 -7.13 -7.76 -1.92
N VAL A 65 -6.58 -6.66 -2.44
CA VAL A 65 -5.97 -5.61 -1.62
C VAL A 65 -6.99 -5.03 -0.64
N LEU A 66 -8.18 -4.67 -1.13
CA LEU A 66 -9.25 -4.07 -0.34
C LEU A 66 -9.75 -5.00 0.76
N GLU A 67 -9.87 -6.30 0.49
CA GLU A 67 -10.38 -7.33 1.40
C GLU A 67 -9.39 -7.72 2.52
N ASN A 68 -8.14 -7.22 2.52
CA ASN A 68 -7.17 -7.60 3.56
C ASN A 68 -7.61 -7.27 5.00
N PRO A 69 -8.24 -6.12 5.31
CA PRO A 69 -8.80 -5.85 6.64
C PRO A 69 -9.86 -6.88 7.05
N VAL A 70 -10.70 -7.33 6.12
CA VAL A 70 -11.71 -8.38 6.35
C VAL A 70 -11.04 -9.71 6.63
N ARG A 71 -10.04 -10.10 5.82
CA ARG A 71 -9.25 -11.33 6.02
C ARG A 71 -8.49 -11.34 7.34
N LYS A 72 -8.14 -10.17 7.88
CA LYS A 72 -7.55 -10.01 9.22
C LYS A 72 -8.58 -9.95 10.36
N GLY A 73 -9.88 -10.05 10.06
CA GLY A 73 -10.94 -9.98 11.05
C GLY A 73 -11.11 -8.60 11.70
N MET A 74 -10.67 -7.53 11.04
CA MET A 74 -10.77 -6.17 11.57
C MET A 74 -12.15 -5.55 11.36
N VAL A 75 -12.83 -5.93 10.29
CA VAL A 75 -14.13 -5.43 9.84
C VAL A 75 -14.87 -6.54 9.07
N GLU A 76 -16.20 -6.46 8.99
CA GLU A 76 -17.01 -7.41 8.19
C GLU A 76 -17.04 -7.03 6.70
N ASN A 77 -17.07 -5.73 6.38
CA ASN A 77 -16.94 -5.23 5.02
C ASN A 77 -15.70 -4.35 4.91
N TRP A 78 -14.95 -4.44 3.81
CA TRP A 78 -13.71 -3.66 3.67
C TRP A 78 -13.93 -2.14 3.71
N GLN A 79 -15.11 -1.68 3.28
CA GLN A 79 -15.52 -0.28 3.30
C GLN A 79 -15.61 0.28 4.73
N ASP A 80 -15.79 -0.57 5.73
CA ASP A 80 -15.87 -0.16 7.13
C ASP A 80 -14.48 0.13 7.72
N TYR A 81 -13.39 -0.23 7.01
CA TYR A 81 -12.03 0.07 7.45
C TYR A 81 -11.60 1.45 6.91
N PRO A 82 -11.42 2.47 7.77
CA PRO A 82 -11.28 3.88 7.35
C PRO A 82 -9.97 4.20 6.63
N TYR A 83 -9.03 3.24 6.57
CA TYR A 83 -7.72 3.40 5.95
C TYR A 83 -7.54 2.50 4.71
N CYS A 84 -8.65 2.14 4.05
CA CYS A 84 -8.68 1.39 2.81
C CYS A 84 -9.56 2.11 1.78
N GLY A 85 -9.22 2.00 0.50
CA GLY A 85 -9.98 2.62 -0.58
C GLY A 85 -9.26 2.56 -1.92
N ILE A 86 -9.97 3.03 -2.94
CA ILE A 86 -9.46 3.20 -4.31
C ILE A 86 -9.42 4.70 -4.61
N VAL A 87 -8.31 5.18 -5.15
CA VAL A 87 -8.17 6.59 -5.56
C VAL A 87 -8.43 6.75 -7.06
N ASP A 88 -7.90 5.84 -7.88
CA ASP A 88 -8.00 5.86 -9.34
C ASP A 88 -9.03 4.85 -9.84
N LYS A 89 -9.71 5.15 -10.95
CA LYS A 89 -10.63 4.19 -11.56
C LYS A 89 -9.87 2.95 -12.06
N LEU A 90 -10.48 1.78 -11.86
CA LEU A 90 -10.00 0.51 -12.41
C LEU A 90 -10.52 0.37 -13.84
N GLU A 91 -9.86 1.05 -14.78
CA GLU A 91 -10.11 0.97 -16.23
C GLU A 91 -9.17 -0.03 -16.91
#